data_AF-A0A292SM87-F1
#
_entry.id   AF-A0A292SM87-F1
#
_cell.length_a   1.000
_cell.length_b   1.000
_cell.length_c   1.000
_cell.angle_alpha   90.00
_cell.angle_beta   90.00
_cell.angle_gamma   90.00
#
_symmetry.space_group_name_H-M   'P 1'
#
loop_
_entity.id
_entity.type
_entity.pdbx_description
1 polymer ?
#
loop_
_entity_poly.entity_id
_entity_poly.type
_entity_poly.pdbx_seq_one_letter_code
_entity_poly.pdbx_strand_id
1 'polypeptide(L)'
;YPLEFTKGTSVQRTELARALNYRFFQNISKQFKSKDVSFDVFQKTLDDACPFHKNISLIKSPNKGGAVTIKVNDESKNIIGYNMLIPANQFSGEIPLTTADTFMHETAHYFSFMTNPKTIARIAKVYETELYLKTQNFYNSVLYSKNALPKQEIAAKLDELLSKLDPKERIDFLQNSRYRLKDELLAFSEGEKYQSLIQDIHSDKICYKIEAMKYSDYNFEMKIDILEEKLAKELKDYRKNISL
;
A
#
# COMPACT_ATOMS: atom_id res chain seq x y z
N TYR A 1 -4.83 -17.48 -3.80
CA TYR A 1 -5.09 -17.12 -2.38
C TYR A 1 -6.02 -18.14 -1.76
N PRO A 2 -5.73 -18.65 -0.55
CA PRO A 2 -6.59 -19.63 0.09
C PRO A 2 -7.89 -18.94 0.51
N LEU A 3 -9.03 -19.51 0.12
CA LEU A 3 -10.36 -18.94 0.35
C LEU A 3 -10.66 -18.74 1.84
N GLU A 4 -10.09 -19.55 2.72
CA GLU A 4 -10.30 -19.49 4.18
C GLU A 4 -9.90 -18.14 4.81
N PHE A 5 -8.86 -17.47 4.29
CA PHE A 5 -8.32 -16.22 4.87
C PHE A 5 -8.77 -14.95 4.15
N THR A 6 -9.57 -15.12 3.10
CA THR A 6 -10.07 -14.02 2.25
C THR A 6 -11.61 -13.88 2.34
N LYS A 7 -12.23 -14.66 3.23
CA LYS A 7 -13.64 -14.59 3.59
C LYS A 7 -13.96 -13.29 4.34
N GLY A 8 -15.23 -12.91 4.30
CA GLY A 8 -15.75 -11.74 5.00
C GLY A 8 -15.89 -10.49 4.13
N THR A 9 -16.35 -9.41 4.75
CA THR A 9 -16.55 -8.10 4.13
C THR A 9 -15.22 -7.39 3.89
N SER A 10 -15.23 -6.28 3.16
CA SER A 10 -14.03 -5.45 3.00
C SER A 10 -13.48 -4.96 4.35
N VAL A 11 -14.39 -4.57 5.25
CA VAL A 11 -14.04 -4.11 6.60
C VAL A 11 -13.35 -5.22 7.38
N GLN A 12 -13.92 -6.43 7.40
CA GLN A 12 -13.33 -7.57 8.12
C GLN A 12 -11.91 -7.90 7.63
N ARG A 13 -11.64 -7.79 6.33
CA ARG A 13 -10.31 -8.07 5.76
C ARG A 13 -9.30 -6.96 6.05
N THR A 14 -9.75 -5.70 6.08
CA THR A 14 -8.94 -4.56 6.56
C THR A 14 -8.58 -4.73 8.04
N GLU A 15 -9.53 -5.12 8.89
CA GLU A 15 -9.24 -5.40 10.30
C GLU A 15 -8.28 -6.58 10.48
N LEU A 16 -8.40 -7.63 9.66
CA LEU A 16 -7.44 -8.72 9.67
C LEU A 16 -6.03 -8.23 9.28
N ALA A 17 -5.90 -7.36 8.28
CA ALA A 17 -4.60 -6.78 7.91
C ALA A 17 -3.98 -5.98 9.07
N ARG A 18 -4.79 -5.15 9.76
CA ARG A 18 -4.36 -4.42 10.97
C ARG A 18 -3.92 -5.35 12.08
N ALA A 19 -4.66 -6.43 12.32
CA ALA A 19 -4.32 -7.42 13.34
C ALA A 19 -2.98 -8.13 13.04
N LEU A 20 -2.73 -8.49 11.78
CA LEU A 20 -1.45 -9.07 11.35
C LEU A 20 -0.31 -8.06 11.49
N ASN A 21 -0.53 -6.79 11.13
CA ASN A 21 0.45 -5.73 11.27
C ASN A 21 0.79 -5.45 12.74
N TYR A 22 -0.22 -5.45 13.62
CA TYR A 22 -0.02 -5.35 15.06
C TYR A 22 0.75 -6.53 15.63
N ARG A 23 0.45 -7.76 15.20
CA ARG A 23 1.19 -8.95 15.60
C ARG A 23 2.66 -8.87 15.18
N PHE A 24 2.93 -8.40 13.96
CA PHE A 24 4.29 -8.13 13.50
C PHE A 24 4.99 -7.11 14.42
N PHE A 25 4.35 -5.96 14.68
CA PHE A 25 4.85 -4.92 15.57
C PHE A 25 5.23 -5.44 16.97
N GLN A 26 4.33 -6.19 17.60
CA GLN A 26 4.54 -6.75 18.94
C GLN A 26 5.77 -7.66 19.03
N ASN A 27 6.12 -8.31 17.92
CA ASN A 27 7.25 -9.23 17.86
C ASN A 27 8.54 -8.51 17.45
N ILE A 28 8.51 -7.64 16.44
CA ILE A 28 9.71 -6.96 15.93
C ILE A 28 10.25 -5.94 16.93
N SER A 29 9.38 -5.22 17.65
CA SER A 29 9.79 -4.26 18.69
C SER A 29 10.72 -4.92 19.72
N LYS A 30 10.39 -6.12 20.19
CA LYS A 30 11.21 -6.87 21.17
C LYS A 30 12.60 -7.28 20.66
N GLN A 31 12.81 -7.25 19.33
CA GLN A 31 14.07 -7.65 18.70
C GLN A 31 15.11 -6.51 18.66
N PHE A 32 14.70 -5.26 18.85
CA PHE A 32 15.62 -4.13 18.95
C PHE A 32 16.40 -4.19 20.27
N LYS A 33 17.53 -4.92 20.26
CA LYS A 33 18.52 -4.93 21.35
C LYS A 33 19.41 -3.68 21.29
N SER A 34 19.63 -3.17 20.08
CA SER A 34 20.25 -1.88 19.78
C SER A 34 19.23 -1.00 19.02
N LYS A 35 19.71 0.07 18.38
CA LYS A 35 18.88 0.95 17.53
C LYS A 35 18.52 0.35 16.16
N ASP A 36 19.09 -0.78 15.80
CA ASP A 36 18.90 -1.43 14.50
C ASP A 36 18.47 -2.90 14.68
N VAL A 37 17.84 -3.48 13.65
CA VAL A 37 17.51 -4.91 13.58
C VAL A 37 17.90 -5.50 12.23
N SER A 38 18.40 -6.74 12.21
CA SER A 38 18.81 -7.39 10.97
C SER A 38 17.61 -7.74 10.08
N PHE A 39 17.87 -7.82 8.77
CA PHE A 39 16.86 -8.22 7.77
C PHE A 39 16.37 -9.66 7.98
N ASP A 40 17.22 -10.57 8.45
CA ASP A 40 16.82 -11.96 8.72
C ASP A 40 15.82 -12.05 9.87
N VAL A 41 16.04 -11.25 10.92
CA VAL A 41 15.11 -11.15 12.05
C VAL A 41 13.79 -10.51 11.61
N PHE A 42 13.84 -9.48 10.75
CA PHE A 42 12.64 -8.89 10.16
C PHE A 42 11.85 -9.91 9.33
N GLN A 43 12.52 -10.62 8.41
CA GLN A 43 11.92 -11.64 7.55
C GLN A 43 11.25 -12.73 8.40
N LYS A 44 11.97 -13.27 9.39
CA LYS A 44 11.42 -14.28 10.31
C LYS A 44 10.19 -13.76 11.06
N THR A 45 10.26 -12.52 11.56
CA THR A 45 9.13 -11.91 12.28
C THR A 45 7.92 -11.71 11.37
N LEU A 46 8.14 -11.38 10.10
CA LEU A 46 7.10 -11.24 9.09
C LEU A 46 6.44 -12.60 8.76
N ASP A 47 7.25 -13.64 8.58
CA ASP A 47 6.80 -15.00 8.32
C ASP A 47 6.03 -15.59 9.52
N ASP A 48 6.45 -15.27 10.75
CA ASP A 48 5.77 -15.70 11.98
C ASP A 48 4.46 -14.92 12.23
N ALA A 49 4.36 -13.70 11.69
CA ALA A 49 3.15 -12.89 11.74
C ALA A 49 2.13 -13.28 10.67
N CYS A 50 2.58 -13.68 9.48
CA CYS A 50 1.72 -14.05 8.35
C CYS A 50 1.56 -15.58 8.25
N PRO A 51 0.40 -16.16 8.62
CA PRO A 51 0.21 -17.61 8.54
C PRO A 51 0.10 -18.16 7.10
N PHE A 52 0.16 -17.30 6.07
CA PHE A 52 -0.05 -17.68 4.67
C PHE A 52 0.85 -16.92 3.71
N HIS A 53 1.29 -17.61 2.65
CA HIS A 53 2.03 -17.10 1.48
C HIS A 53 3.35 -16.40 1.83
N LYS A 54 4.45 -17.17 1.83
CA LYS A 54 5.79 -16.76 2.33
C LYS A 54 6.76 -16.27 1.24
N ASN A 55 6.30 -16.04 0.02
CA ASN A 55 7.18 -15.65 -1.08
C ASN A 55 7.41 -14.13 -1.10
N ILE A 56 7.98 -13.61 -0.02
CA ILE A 56 8.46 -12.24 0.04
C ILE A 56 9.98 -12.22 -0.04
N SER A 57 10.51 -11.23 -0.74
CA SER A 57 11.94 -10.94 -0.72
C SER A 57 12.15 -9.52 -0.22
N LEU A 58 12.90 -9.39 0.87
CA LEU A 58 13.30 -8.10 1.37
C LEU A 58 14.46 -7.56 0.53
N ILE A 59 14.34 -6.31 0.13
CA ILE A 59 15.35 -5.56 -0.62
C ILE A 59 15.78 -4.39 0.25
N LYS A 60 17.09 -4.18 0.38
CA LYS A 60 17.62 -3.03 1.10
C LYS A 60 17.40 -1.76 0.29
N SER A 61 16.68 -0.80 0.86
CA SER A 61 16.55 0.53 0.31
C SER A 61 17.69 1.41 0.83
N PRO A 62 18.49 2.04 -0.04
CA PRO A 62 19.55 2.96 0.39
C PRO A 62 19.00 4.29 0.94
N ASN A 63 17.70 4.51 0.80
CA ASN A 63 16.97 5.72 1.20
C ASN A 63 15.95 5.39 2.31
N LYS A 64 15.37 6.42 2.91
CA LYS A 64 14.29 6.27 3.91
C LYS A 64 12.95 5.78 3.34
N GLY A 65 12.82 5.68 2.01
CA GLY A 65 11.61 5.21 1.36
C GLY A 65 11.52 3.68 1.30
N GLY A 66 10.29 3.18 1.33
CA GLY A 66 9.95 1.78 1.13
C GLY A 66 9.06 1.57 -0.09
N ALA A 67 8.81 0.31 -0.42
CA ALA A 67 7.77 -0.09 -1.38
C ALA A 67 7.47 -1.59 -1.26
N VAL A 68 6.21 -1.98 -1.41
CA VAL A 68 5.82 -3.38 -1.71
C VAL A 68 5.39 -3.50 -3.17
N THR A 69 6.06 -4.38 -3.91
CA THR A 69 5.72 -4.67 -5.32
C THR A 69 5.38 -6.15 -5.52
N ILE A 70 4.49 -6.42 -6.47
CA ILE A 70 4.06 -7.76 -6.84
C ILE A 70 5.11 -8.37 -7.77
N LYS A 71 5.53 -9.60 -7.47
CA LYS A 71 6.31 -10.42 -8.42
C LYS A 71 5.37 -11.22 -9.29
N VAL A 72 5.52 -11.10 -10.59
CA VAL A 72 4.80 -11.91 -11.58
C VAL A 72 5.77 -12.84 -12.28
N ASN A 73 5.30 -14.04 -12.63
CA ASN A 73 5.99 -14.92 -13.56
C ASN A 73 5.80 -14.38 -14.98
N ASP A 74 6.88 -14.15 -15.71
CA ASP A 74 6.82 -13.53 -17.04
C ASP A 74 6.10 -14.40 -18.09
N GLU A 75 6.16 -15.72 -17.97
CA GLU A 75 5.54 -16.67 -18.90
C GLU A 75 4.05 -16.86 -18.59
N SER A 76 3.71 -17.14 -17.34
CA SER A 76 2.34 -17.48 -16.93
C SER A 76 1.52 -16.27 -16.49
N LYS A 77 2.14 -15.10 -16.36
CA LYS A 77 1.57 -13.85 -15.80
C LYS A 77 0.94 -13.98 -14.41
N ASN A 78 1.25 -15.07 -13.69
CA ASN A 78 0.72 -15.32 -12.35
C ASN A 78 1.58 -14.65 -11.29
N ILE A 79 0.96 -14.27 -10.18
CA ILE A 79 1.67 -13.72 -9.02
C ILE A 79 2.43 -14.85 -8.33
N ILE A 80 3.75 -14.69 -8.22
CA ILE A 80 4.65 -15.68 -7.60
C ILE A 80 5.22 -15.22 -6.25
N GLY A 81 5.01 -13.96 -5.89
CA GLY A 81 5.49 -13.41 -4.63
C GLY A 81 5.46 -11.89 -4.59
N TYR A 82 6.29 -11.32 -3.71
CA TYR A 82 6.39 -9.90 -3.46
C TYR A 82 7.85 -9.49 -3.25
N ASN A 83 8.21 -8.28 -3.67
CA ASN A 83 9.40 -7.60 -3.17
C ASN A 83 8.96 -6.55 -2.15
N MET A 84 9.70 -6.42 -1.07
CA MET A 84 9.50 -5.36 -0.08
C MET A 84 10.81 -4.63 0.12
N LEU A 85 10.85 -3.38 -0.30
CA LEU A 85 11.97 -2.47 -0.12
C LEU A 85 11.86 -1.85 1.28
N ILE A 86 12.85 -2.07 2.13
CA ILE A 86 12.89 -1.56 3.50
C ILE A 86 14.13 -0.70 3.70
N PRO A 87 14.02 0.47 4.37
CA PRO A 87 15.18 1.30 4.68
C PRO A 87 16.27 0.53 5.41
N ALA A 88 17.51 0.68 4.94
CA ALA A 88 18.69 0.17 5.61
C ALA A 88 19.58 1.33 6.04
N ASN A 89 20.13 1.20 7.25
CA ASN A 89 21.23 2.02 7.71
C ASN A 89 22.42 1.84 6.76
N GLN A 90 22.99 2.94 6.27
CA GLN A 90 24.09 2.88 5.31
C GLN A 90 25.38 2.30 5.92
N PHE A 91 25.54 2.34 7.24
CA PHE A 91 26.73 1.83 7.94
C PHE A 91 26.57 0.38 8.40
N SER A 92 25.49 0.05 9.11
CA SER A 92 25.25 -1.32 9.61
C SER A 92 24.61 -2.24 8.56
N GLY A 93 23.95 -1.69 7.54
CA GLY A 93 23.17 -2.45 6.57
C GLY A 93 21.91 -3.10 7.17
N GLU A 94 21.55 -2.70 8.39
CA GLU A 94 20.41 -3.16 9.18
C GLU A 94 19.26 -2.15 9.16
N ILE A 95 18.08 -2.53 9.65
CA ILE A 95 16.87 -1.70 9.62
C ILE A 95 16.84 -0.80 10.86
N PRO A 96 16.89 0.53 10.73
CA PRO A 96 16.86 1.43 11.88
C PRO A 96 15.48 1.50 12.54
N LEU A 97 15.47 1.54 13.87
CA LEU A 97 14.26 1.80 14.67
C LEU A 97 13.59 3.13 14.28
N THR A 98 14.38 4.12 13.89
CA THR A 98 13.93 5.44 13.47
C THR A 98 13.18 5.46 12.14
N THR A 99 13.09 4.33 11.43
CA THR A 99 12.37 4.16 10.16
C THR A 99 11.11 3.30 10.31
N ALA A 100 10.57 3.22 11.53
CA ALA A 100 9.41 2.39 11.82
C ALA A 100 8.13 2.85 11.13
N ASP A 101 7.95 4.14 10.89
CA ASP A 101 6.88 4.64 10.03
C ASP A 101 6.93 3.97 8.66
N THR A 102 8.10 3.95 8.01
CA THR A 102 8.27 3.34 6.69
C THR A 102 8.06 1.83 6.75
N PHE A 103 8.78 1.10 7.62
CA PHE A 103 8.67 -0.36 7.57
C PHE A 103 7.30 -0.87 8.02
N MET A 104 6.62 -0.18 8.95
CA MET A 104 5.26 -0.53 9.37
C MET A 104 4.21 -0.16 8.33
N HIS A 105 4.46 0.88 7.52
CA HIS A 105 3.67 1.22 6.34
C HIS A 105 3.77 0.13 5.28
N GLU A 106 4.98 -0.32 4.94
CA GLU A 106 5.17 -1.39 3.94
C GLU A 106 4.59 -2.73 4.41
N THR A 107 4.74 -3.08 5.69
CA THR A 107 4.11 -4.31 6.20
C THR A 107 2.59 -4.23 6.19
N ALA A 108 2.01 -3.04 6.41
CA ALA A 108 0.57 -2.84 6.25
C ALA A 108 0.10 -3.09 4.81
N HIS A 109 0.82 -2.58 3.80
CA HIS A 109 0.54 -2.91 2.39
C HIS A 109 0.61 -4.42 2.14
N TYR A 110 1.68 -5.07 2.60
CA TYR A 110 1.83 -6.51 2.45
C TYR A 110 0.68 -7.30 3.06
N PHE A 111 0.31 -7.02 4.32
CA PHE A 111 -0.81 -7.71 4.95
C PHE A 111 -2.15 -7.39 4.28
N SER A 112 -2.35 -6.17 3.78
CA SER A 112 -3.54 -5.82 3.00
C SER A 112 -3.62 -6.62 1.69
N PHE A 113 -2.50 -6.79 0.99
CA PHE A 113 -2.42 -7.62 -0.22
C PHE A 113 -2.77 -9.08 0.06
N MET A 114 -2.32 -9.59 1.21
CA MET A 114 -2.58 -10.95 1.65
C MET A 114 -4.05 -11.18 1.99
N THR A 115 -4.71 -10.20 2.63
CA THR A 115 -6.11 -10.34 3.05
C THR A 115 -7.10 -9.85 1.99
N ASN A 116 -6.69 -9.06 0.99
CA ASN A 116 -7.57 -8.50 -0.04
C ASN A 116 -7.20 -8.96 -1.46
N PRO A 117 -7.48 -10.22 -1.83
CA PRO A 117 -7.11 -10.76 -3.15
C PRO A 117 -7.80 -10.04 -4.32
N LYS A 118 -8.98 -9.43 -4.08
CA LYS A 118 -9.68 -8.61 -5.08
C LYS A 118 -8.96 -7.31 -5.41
N THR A 119 -8.19 -6.74 -4.47
CA THR A 119 -7.35 -5.57 -4.72
C THR A 119 -6.17 -5.98 -5.58
N ILE A 120 -5.52 -7.08 -5.21
CA ILE A 120 -4.39 -7.62 -5.97
C ILE A 120 -4.78 -8.02 -7.39
N ALA A 121 -5.91 -8.70 -7.58
CA ALA A 121 -6.38 -9.07 -8.91
C ALA A 121 -6.61 -7.84 -9.82
N ARG A 122 -7.05 -6.71 -9.26
CA ARG A 122 -7.21 -5.46 -10.01
C ARG A 122 -5.87 -4.83 -10.38
N ILE A 123 -4.92 -4.80 -9.44
CA ILE A 123 -3.56 -4.31 -9.71
C ILE A 123 -2.95 -5.15 -10.85
N ALA A 124 -3.01 -6.48 -10.73
CA ALA A 124 -2.54 -7.39 -11.77
C ALA A 124 -3.22 -7.13 -13.11
N LYS A 125 -4.54 -6.90 -13.13
CA LYS A 125 -5.27 -6.60 -14.36
C LYS A 125 -4.79 -5.31 -15.03
N VAL A 126 -4.50 -4.26 -14.27
CA VAL A 126 -3.97 -2.99 -14.79
C VAL A 126 -2.60 -3.17 -15.46
N TYR A 127 -1.77 -4.08 -14.96
CA TYR A 127 -0.50 -4.45 -15.60
C TYR A 127 -0.73 -5.32 -16.84
N GLU A 128 -1.58 -6.35 -16.74
CA GLU A 128 -1.90 -7.29 -17.82
C GLU A 128 -2.48 -6.58 -19.05
N THR A 129 -3.32 -5.56 -18.86
CA THR A 129 -3.93 -4.79 -19.95
C THR A 129 -3.13 -3.56 -20.34
N GLU A 130 -1.91 -3.39 -19.80
CA GLU A 130 -1.05 -2.22 -20.04
C GLU A 130 -1.70 -0.86 -19.70
N LEU A 131 -2.79 -0.86 -18.93
CA LEU A 131 -3.51 0.35 -18.55
C LEU A 131 -2.62 1.28 -17.68
N TYR A 132 -1.60 0.72 -17.02
CA TYR A 132 -0.59 1.51 -16.32
C TYR A 132 0.14 2.50 -17.25
N LEU A 133 0.41 2.15 -18.53
CA LEU A 133 1.10 3.03 -19.48
C LEU A 133 0.29 4.31 -19.74
N LYS A 134 -1.04 4.21 -19.72
CA LYS A 134 -1.95 5.35 -19.92
C LYS A 134 -2.18 6.18 -18.66
N THR A 135 -1.96 5.59 -17.48
CA THR A 135 -2.47 6.12 -16.20
C THR A 135 -1.39 6.49 -15.18
N GLN A 136 -0.15 6.01 -15.35
CA GLN A 136 0.95 6.22 -14.38
C GLN A 136 1.25 7.70 -14.12
N ASN A 137 1.24 8.53 -15.16
CA ASN A 137 1.46 9.97 -14.99
C ASN A 137 0.40 10.63 -14.10
N PHE A 138 -0.86 10.18 -14.19
CA PHE A 138 -1.93 10.67 -13.34
C PHE A 138 -1.76 10.22 -11.88
N TYR A 139 -1.32 8.97 -11.66
CA TYR A 139 -0.96 8.53 -10.32
C TYR A 139 0.11 9.43 -9.70
N ASN A 140 1.21 9.67 -10.41
CA ASN A 140 2.35 10.40 -9.87
C ASN A 140 2.07 11.90 -9.69
N SER A 141 1.42 12.54 -10.66
CA SER A 141 1.22 13.99 -10.66
C SER A 141 -0.03 14.45 -9.91
N VAL A 142 -1.03 13.57 -9.74
CA VAL A 142 -2.31 13.92 -9.12
C VAL A 142 -2.58 13.09 -7.89
N LEU A 143 -2.67 11.76 -8.00
CA LEU A 143 -3.16 10.93 -6.88
C LEU A 143 -2.16 10.82 -5.73
N TYR A 144 -0.87 10.61 -6.02
CA TYR A 144 0.21 10.50 -5.05
C TYR A 144 1.01 11.80 -4.86
N SER A 145 0.60 12.87 -5.52
CA SER A 145 1.22 14.17 -5.33
C SER A 145 0.81 14.79 -3.99
N LYS A 146 1.81 15.35 -3.29
CA LYS A 146 1.62 16.20 -2.10
C LYS A 146 1.17 17.62 -2.44
N ASN A 147 1.16 17.98 -3.72
CA ASN A 147 0.72 19.31 -4.13
C ASN A 147 -0.78 19.45 -3.82
N ALA A 148 -1.13 20.51 -3.10
CA ALA A 148 -2.51 20.85 -2.77
C ALA A 148 -3.23 21.36 -4.02
N LEU A 149 -3.66 20.43 -4.88
CA LEU A 149 -4.52 20.75 -6.02
C LEU A 149 -5.97 20.93 -5.55
N PRO A 150 -6.68 21.98 -5.99
CA PRO A 150 -8.11 22.14 -5.71
C PRO A 150 -8.95 20.96 -6.24
N LYS A 151 -10.06 20.64 -5.55
CA LYS A 151 -10.99 19.55 -5.94
C LYS A 151 -11.40 19.66 -7.43
N GLN A 152 -11.69 20.87 -7.90
CA GLN A 152 -12.12 21.14 -9.27
C GLN A 152 -11.02 20.84 -10.29
N GLU A 153 -9.76 21.13 -9.97
CA GLU A 153 -8.63 20.86 -10.85
C GLU A 153 -8.38 19.35 -10.96
N ILE A 154 -8.43 18.63 -9.84
CA ILE A 154 -8.31 17.16 -9.82
C ILE A 154 -9.43 16.53 -10.66
N ALA A 155 -10.68 16.99 -10.49
CA ALA A 155 -11.82 16.50 -11.25
C ALA A 155 -11.65 16.76 -12.76
N ALA A 156 -11.20 17.95 -13.16
CA ALA A 156 -10.96 18.28 -14.57
C ALA A 156 -9.85 17.40 -15.19
N LYS A 157 -8.72 17.21 -14.50
CA LYS A 157 -7.65 16.31 -14.95
C LYS A 157 -8.12 14.87 -15.03
N LEU A 158 -8.99 14.44 -14.11
CA LEU A 158 -9.58 13.10 -14.13
C LEU A 158 -10.48 12.92 -15.35
N ASP A 159 -11.36 13.88 -15.65
CA ASP A 159 -12.22 13.84 -16.83
C ASP A 159 -11.39 13.82 -18.14
N GLU A 160 -10.31 14.59 -18.20
CA GLU A 160 -9.39 14.57 -19.34
C GLU A 160 -8.78 13.18 -19.55
N LEU A 161 -8.28 12.55 -18.49
CA LEU A 161 -7.75 11.18 -18.57
C LEU A 161 -8.82 10.19 -19.03
N LEU A 162 -9.99 10.20 -18.39
CA LEU A 162 -11.05 9.24 -18.67
C LEU A 162 -11.59 9.35 -20.10
N SER A 163 -11.57 10.55 -20.70
CA SER A 163 -11.97 10.75 -22.09
C SER A 163 -11.12 9.97 -23.10
N LYS A 164 -9.87 9.64 -22.72
CA LYS A 164 -8.88 8.90 -23.54
C LYS A 164 -8.94 7.39 -23.31
N LEU A 165 -9.80 6.92 -22.41
CA LEU A 165 -9.96 5.52 -22.04
C LEU A 165 -11.27 4.96 -22.56
N ASP A 166 -11.27 3.67 -22.88
CA ASP A 166 -12.50 2.95 -23.23
C ASP A 166 -13.39 2.77 -22.01
N PRO A 167 -14.73 2.58 -22.16
CA PRO A 167 -15.65 2.51 -21.04
C PRO A 167 -15.26 1.51 -19.94
N LYS A 168 -14.72 0.33 -20.33
CA LYS A 168 -14.24 -0.67 -19.38
C LYS A 168 -12.95 -0.22 -18.68
N GLU A 169 -12.01 0.36 -19.41
CA GLU A 169 -10.76 0.89 -18.85
C GLU A 169 -11.02 2.00 -17.83
N ARG A 170 -12.02 2.87 -18.07
CA ARG A 170 -12.45 3.89 -17.10
C ARG A 170 -12.86 3.27 -15.78
N ILE A 171 -13.71 2.25 -15.83
CA ILE A 171 -14.20 1.56 -14.63
C ILE A 171 -13.03 0.86 -13.92
N ASP A 172 -12.19 0.14 -14.66
CA ASP A 172 -11.05 -0.59 -14.10
C ASP A 172 -10.04 0.37 -13.44
N PHE A 173 -9.70 1.49 -14.11
CA PHE A 173 -8.84 2.54 -13.55
C PHE A 173 -9.44 3.15 -12.29
N LEU A 174 -10.72 3.58 -12.32
CA LEU A 174 -11.38 4.22 -11.18
C LEU A 174 -11.49 3.27 -9.98
N GLN A 175 -11.85 2.00 -10.21
CA GLN A 175 -11.88 1.00 -9.15
C GLN A 175 -10.49 0.78 -8.55
N ASN A 176 -9.47 0.59 -9.40
CA ASN A 176 -8.10 0.36 -8.94
C ASN A 176 -7.58 1.55 -8.13
N SER A 177 -7.72 2.77 -8.66
CA SER A 177 -7.30 4.02 -7.99
C SER A 177 -7.95 4.18 -6.62
N ARG A 178 -9.27 3.95 -6.53
CA ARG A 178 -9.99 4.02 -5.25
C ARG A 178 -9.42 3.04 -4.23
N TYR A 179 -9.17 1.78 -4.64
CA TYR A 179 -8.63 0.79 -3.72
C TYR A 179 -7.19 1.10 -3.31
N ARG A 180 -6.34 1.55 -4.24
CA ARG A 180 -4.96 1.94 -3.93
C ARG A 180 -4.91 3.08 -2.92
N LEU A 181 -5.73 4.13 -3.07
CA LEU A 181 -5.72 5.24 -2.11
C LEU A 181 -6.25 4.85 -0.72
N LYS A 182 -7.25 3.95 -0.65
CA LYS A 182 -7.70 3.40 0.64
C LYS A 182 -6.61 2.56 1.31
N ASP A 183 -5.79 1.88 0.52
CA ASP A 183 -4.65 1.10 1.00
C ASP A 183 -3.53 2.02 1.52
N GLU A 184 -3.22 3.11 0.83
CA GLU A 184 -2.29 4.14 1.31
C GLU A 184 -2.74 4.75 2.65
N LEU A 185 -4.03 5.11 2.77
CA LEU A 185 -4.57 5.65 4.02
C LEU A 185 -4.37 4.69 5.20
N LEU A 186 -4.62 3.39 4.97
CA LEU A 186 -4.35 2.37 5.96
C LEU A 186 -2.86 2.30 6.31
N ALA A 187 -2.00 2.23 5.29
CA ALA A 187 -0.56 2.04 5.46
C ALA A 187 0.10 3.22 6.18
N PHE A 188 -0.22 4.47 5.80
CA PHE A 188 0.28 5.64 6.51
C PHE A 188 -0.24 5.74 7.94
N SER A 189 -1.53 5.45 8.16
CA SER A 189 -2.11 5.46 9.52
C SER A 189 -1.41 4.46 10.43
N GLU A 190 -1.12 3.25 9.94
CA GLU A 190 -0.39 2.25 10.70
C GLU A 190 1.09 2.65 10.90
N GLY A 191 1.76 3.20 9.87
CA GLY A 191 3.11 3.73 9.99
C GLY A 191 3.23 4.80 11.09
N GLU A 192 2.36 5.81 11.05
CA GLU A 192 2.34 6.90 12.03
C GLU A 192 2.10 6.39 13.46
N LYS A 193 1.11 5.51 13.61
CA LYS A 193 0.76 4.89 14.89
C LYS A 193 1.96 4.20 15.55
N TYR A 194 2.69 3.38 14.79
CA TYR A 194 3.76 2.56 15.36
C TYR A 194 5.10 3.29 15.48
N GLN A 195 5.34 4.33 14.67
CA GLN A 195 6.51 5.18 14.82
C GLN A 195 6.57 5.84 16.20
N SER A 196 5.44 6.35 16.68
CA SER A 196 5.37 6.94 18.02
C SER A 196 5.58 5.86 19.09
N LEU A 197 4.86 4.74 18.96
CA LEU A 197 4.87 3.66 19.95
C LEU A 197 6.24 3.00 20.11
N ILE A 198 6.96 2.72 19.01
CA ILE A 198 8.28 2.07 19.11
C ILE A 198 9.32 2.99 19.75
N GLN A 199 9.25 4.29 19.47
CA GLN A 199 10.17 5.27 20.03
C GLN A 199 9.92 5.50 21.52
N ASP A 200 8.69 5.33 21.99
CA ASP A 200 8.37 5.33 23.41
C ASP A 200 8.94 4.08 24.11
N ILE A 201 8.71 2.90 23.54
CA ILE A 201 9.21 1.61 24.07
C ILE A 201 10.74 1.59 24.16
N HIS A 202 11.42 2.19 23.18
CA HIS A 202 12.87 2.19 23.05
C HIS A 202 13.47 3.59 23.22
N SER A 203 12.87 4.42 24.07
CA SER A 203 13.34 5.78 24.35
C SER A 203 14.77 5.82 24.91
N ASP A 204 15.24 4.71 25.50
CA ASP A 204 16.62 4.51 25.96
C ASP A 204 17.64 4.33 24.83
N LYS A 205 17.19 4.02 23.60
CA LYS A 205 18.04 3.69 22.44
C LYS A 205 18.14 4.81 21.40
N ILE A 206 17.38 5.89 21.57
CA ILE A 206 17.33 7.02 20.64
C ILE A 206 17.61 8.33 21.38
N CYS A 207 18.27 9.27 20.71
CA CYS A 207 18.55 10.59 21.29
C CYS A 207 17.39 11.57 21.13
N TYR A 208 16.56 11.38 20.10
CA TYR A 208 15.41 12.22 19.79
C TYR A 208 14.38 11.43 19.00
N LYS A 209 13.11 11.83 19.10
CA LYS A 209 12.03 11.23 18.32
C LYS A 209 12.04 11.79 16.90
N ILE A 210 11.79 10.92 15.93
CA ILE A 210 11.55 11.22 14.53
C ILE A 210 10.04 11.25 14.31
N GLU A 211 9.55 12.34 13.73
CA GLU A 211 8.16 12.44 13.28
C GLU A 211 7.90 11.49 12.12
N ALA A 212 6.74 10.83 12.16
CA ALA A 212 6.29 9.98 11.06
C ALA A 212 5.88 10.81 9.84
N MET A 213 5.95 10.20 8.66
CA MET A 213 5.30 10.77 7.48
C MET A 213 3.78 10.82 7.66
N LYS A 214 3.18 12.01 7.49
CA LYS A 214 1.74 12.22 7.63
C LYS A 214 1.02 12.02 6.28
N TYR A 215 -0.09 11.29 6.30
CA TYR A 215 -0.93 11.12 5.10
C TYR A 215 -1.71 12.39 4.72
N SER A 216 -1.89 13.32 5.68
CA SER A 216 -2.60 14.58 5.47
C SER A 216 -2.03 15.39 4.30
N ASP A 217 -0.72 15.28 4.07
CA ASP A 217 -0.02 15.96 2.97
C ASP A 217 -0.54 15.55 1.59
N TYR A 218 -1.16 14.36 1.48
CA TYR A 218 -1.59 13.81 0.20
C TYR A 218 -3.07 14.04 -0.10
N ASN A 219 -3.88 14.53 0.87
CA ASN A 219 -5.32 14.74 0.71
C ASN A 219 -6.07 13.51 0.13
N PHE A 220 -5.71 12.30 0.57
CA PHE A 220 -6.24 11.05 0.01
C PHE A 220 -7.76 10.94 0.12
N GLU A 221 -8.36 11.38 1.23
CA GLU A 221 -9.81 11.31 1.44
C GLU A 221 -10.57 12.10 0.37
N MET A 222 -10.19 13.36 0.14
CA MET A 222 -10.76 14.18 -0.93
C MET A 222 -10.61 13.51 -2.31
N LYS A 223 -9.44 12.93 -2.59
CA LYS A 223 -9.18 12.25 -3.87
C LYS A 223 -10.03 10.98 -4.02
N ILE A 224 -10.26 10.24 -2.93
CA ILE A 224 -11.14 9.07 -2.90
C ILE A 224 -12.58 9.48 -3.19
N ASP A 225 -13.07 10.56 -2.59
CA ASP A 225 -14.44 11.05 -2.81
C ASP A 225 -14.67 11.38 -4.30
N ILE A 226 -13.73 12.10 -4.93
CA ILE A 226 -13.79 12.41 -6.38
C ILE A 226 -13.84 11.12 -7.21
N LEU A 227 -12.99 10.14 -6.90
CA LEU A 227 -12.96 8.86 -7.61
C LEU A 227 -14.27 8.07 -7.42
N GLU A 228 -14.87 8.10 -6.23
CA GLU A 228 -16.13 7.42 -5.93
C GLU A 228 -17.33 8.06 -6.63
N GLU A 229 -17.44 9.39 -6.57
CA GLU A 229 -18.44 10.16 -7.31
C GLU A 229 -18.38 9.82 -8.81
N LYS A 230 -17.17 9.83 -9.39
CA LYS A 230 -16.98 9.56 -10.81
C LYS A 230 -17.24 8.10 -11.18
N LEU A 231 -16.78 7.16 -10.38
CA LEU A 231 -17.04 5.72 -10.58
C LEU A 231 -18.54 5.41 -10.55
N ALA A 232 -19.29 6.01 -9.63
CA ALA A 232 -20.74 5.82 -9.56
C ALA A 232 -21.45 6.27 -10.85
N LYS A 233 -21.01 7.40 -11.43
CA LYS A 233 -21.52 7.90 -12.71
C LYS A 233 -21.19 6.95 -13.86
N GLU A 234 -19.92 6.57 -14.03
CA GLU A 234 -19.49 5.69 -15.13
C GLU A 234 -20.20 4.31 -15.07
N LEU A 235 -20.39 3.75 -13.87
CA LEU A 235 -21.13 2.49 -13.70
C LEU A 235 -22.61 2.61 -14.08
N LYS A 236 -23.25 3.75 -13.78
CA LYS A 236 -24.64 4.02 -14.15
C LYS A 236 -24.79 4.10 -15.67
N ASP A 237 -23.89 4.80 -16.33
CA ASP A 237 -23.91 5.00 -17.79
C ASP A 237 -23.59 3.70 -18.53
N TYR A 238 -22.60 2.94 -18.05
CA TYR A 238 -22.23 1.64 -18.63
C TYR A 238 -23.39 0.62 -18.58
N ARG A 239 -24.14 0.56 -17.47
CA ARG A 239 -25.30 -0.32 -17.34
C ARG A 239 -26.43 0.03 -18.31
N LYS A 240 -26.68 1.32 -18.55
CA LYS A 240 -27.70 1.77 -19.49
C LYS A 240 -27.37 1.36 -20.92
N ASN A 241 -26.10 1.43 -21.30
CA ASN A 241 -25.64 1.15 -22.66
C ASN A 241 -25.56 -0.35 -22.99
N ILE A 242 -25.56 -1.24 -22.00
CA ILE A 242 -25.60 -2.71 -22.18
C ILE A 242 -27.03 -3.26 -22.12
N SER A 243 -27.98 -2.44 -21.65
CA SER A 243 -29.40 -2.81 -21.55
C SER A 243 -30.21 -2.42 -22.80
N LEU A 244 -29.53 -2.09 -23.90
CA LEU A 244 -30.03 -1.79 -25.24
C LEU A 244 -29.35 -2.75 -26.22
#